data_AF-A0A0F5ND28-F1
#
_entry.id   AF-A0A0F5ND28-F1
#
_cell.length_a   1.000
_cell.length_b   1.000
_cell.length_c   1.000
_cell.angle_alpha   90.00
_cell.angle_beta   90.00
_cell.angle_gamma   90.00
#
_symmetry.space_group_name_H-M   'P 1'
#
loop_
_entity.id
_entity.type
_entity.pdbx_description
1 polymer ?
#
loop_
_entity_poly.entity_id
_entity_poly.type
_entity_poly.pdbx_seq_one_letter_code
_entity_poly.pdbx_strand_id
1 'polypeptide(L)'
;MSFEPVYRGRPGADAMRPAAAERAQEIAPGLWCSPGLSNSYLLTTREGRVIVNTGMGFEGPVHRANFDAVDPSPVRYIIFTQGHVDHVGGLDSVRDPETTVVAQANWTLWRDDNERLIPYRASRSAFAFKDTLASGIQAIQRRLGSTRLAGQSVPVVDLDFEDTLTLDVGGRRMELISVPGGETTDSLVVWLQDERICLCGNAFGPLFGHIPNLVTMRGDRYRDACEAIASVERVRDLRPELLVTGHFEPIAGAERIYAELTRLRDAIRYVHDQTVEGMNAGKDVRTLMREITLPAEYEVGQGYGKVAWDVRAIWENYSGWFHHESTTELYPVGFDAVADDIVELAGADALVGRARKHLAAGRPLPAIHLADLVGSDHAGARAVLRDAHEKLLAGSTNFWESAWLRNQIARNS
;
A
#
# COMPACT_ATOMS: atom_id res chain seq x y z
N MET A 1 -22.49 8.10 18.84
CA MET A 1 -22.27 9.27 17.96
C MET A 1 -21.82 8.73 16.61
N SER A 2 -22.35 9.21 15.48
CA SER A 2 -21.85 8.80 14.16
C SER A 2 -20.67 9.71 13.81
N PHE A 3 -19.47 9.14 13.68
CA PHE A 3 -18.28 9.87 13.24
C PHE A 3 -18.25 9.92 11.71
N GLU A 4 -17.93 11.09 11.14
CA GLU A 4 -17.61 11.15 9.71
C GLU A 4 -16.37 10.27 9.42
N PRO A 5 -16.39 9.45 8.35
CA PRO A 5 -15.26 8.59 8.01
C PRO A 5 -13.94 9.35 7.91
N VAL A 6 -12.90 8.83 8.56
CA VAL A 6 -11.63 9.56 8.74
C VAL A 6 -10.96 9.90 7.41
N TYR A 7 -11.13 9.08 6.38
CA TYR A 7 -10.47 9.24 5.08
C TYR A 7 -10.85 10.55 4.37
N ARG A 8 -12.04 11.11 4.65
CA ARG A 8 -12.49 12.36 4.02
C ARG A 8 -11.70 13.58 4.46
N GLY A 9 -11.17 13.55 5.68
CA GLY A 9 -10.38 14.64 6.26
C GLY A 9 -8.87 14.39 6.28
N ARG A 10 -8.42 13.20 5.84
CA ARG A 10 -6.99 12.85 5.83
C ARG A 10 -6.35 13.16 4.47
N PRO A 11 -5.04 13.46 4.45
CA PRO A 11 -4.32 13.60 3.20
C PRO A 11 -4.30 12.30 2.38
N GLY A 12 -4.27 12.44 1.05
CA GLY A 12 -4.12 11.32 0.12
C GLY A 12 -2.65 10.90 -0.08
N ALA A 13 -2.43 9.85 -0.88
CA ALA A 13 -1.07 9.33 -1.15
C ALA A 13 -0.15 10.36 -1.84
N ASP A 14 -0.73 11.31 -2.58
CA ASP A 14 -0.01 12.43 -3.18
C ASP A 14 0.55 13.43 -2.15
N ALA A 15 0.18 13.32 -0.88
CA ALA A 15 0.75 14.08 0.23
C ALA A 15 1.87 13.32 0.98
N MET A 16 2.15 12.05 0.64
CA MET A 16 3.28 11.30 1.21
C MET A 16 4.60 11.95 0.76
N ARG A 17 5.50 12.21 1.71
CA ARG A 17 6.75 12.93 1.44
C ARG A 17 7.92 12.19 2.06
N PRO A 18 9.08 12.16 1.36
CA PRO A 18 10.30 11.64 1.93
C PRO A 18 10.76 12.38 3.20
N ALA A 19 11.57 11.71 4.01
CA ALA A 19 12.00 12.23 5.30
C ALA A 19 12.83 13.51 5.17
N ALA A 20 12.17 14.64 5.39
CA ALA A 20 12.79 15.97 5.32
C ALA A 20 12.61 16.79 6.61
N ALA A 21 11.84 16.30 7.57
CA ALA A 21 11.50 17.03 8.80
C ALA A 21 12.71 17.27 9.72
N GLU A 22 13.03 18.54 10.00
CA GLU A 22 14.25 18.95 10.73
C GLU A 22 14.42 18.35 12.13
N ARG A 23 13.32 17.97 12.78
CA ARG A 23 13.28 17.39 14.12
C ARG A 23 12.18 16.32 14.21
N ALA A 24 12.33 15.39 15.14
CA ALA A 24 11.21 14.55 15.54
C ALA A 24 10.16 15.35 16.31
N GLN A 25 8.90 14.92 16.23
CA GLN A 25 7.77 15.51 16.94
C GLN A 25 7.26 14.54 18.00
N GLU A 26 7.14 14.99 19.25
CA GLU A 26 6.49 14.21 20.29
C GLU A 26 4.98 14.14 20.02
N ILE A 27 4.44 12.93 19.86
CA ILE A 27 3.01 12.69 19.61
C ILE A 27 2.28 12.15 20.85
N ALA A 28 3.03 11.58 21.79
CA ALA A 28 2.59 11.22 23.14
C ALA A 28 3.84 11.18 24.05
N PRO A 29 3.70 11.21 25.39
CA PRO A 29 4.84 11.22 26.30
C PRO A 29 5.86 10.10 25.98
N GLY A 30 7.08 10.52 25.63
CA GLY A 30 8.16 9.60 25.28
C GLY A 30 7.97 8.83 23.97
N LEU A 31 7.01 9.22 23.12
CA LEU A 31 6.80 8.66 21.78
C LEU A 31 6.94 9.79 20.74
N TRP A 32 7.95 9.64 19.87
CA TRP A 32 8.37 10.65 18.93
C TRP A 32 8.27 10.15 17.49
N CYS A 33 7.73 10.96 16.59
CA CYS A 33 7.60 10.69 15.18
C CYS A 33 8.69 11.43 14.38
N SER A 34 9.36 10.71 13.48
CA SER A 34 10.20 11.26 12.43
C SER A 34 9.54 10.95 11.08
N PRO A 35 8.85 11.92 10.45
CA PRO A 35 8.10 11.68 9.22
C PRO A 35 9.00 11.25 8.05
N GLY A 36 8.49 10.37 7.19
CA GLY A 36 9.18 9.87 6.01
C GLY A 36 8.21 9.31 4.97
N LEU A 37 8.73 8.63 3.94
CA LEU A 37 7.87 7.90 3.00
C LEU A 37 7.00 6.90 3.74
N SER A 38 7.53 6.22 4.74
CA SER A 38 6.79 5.74 5.90
C SER A 38 7.42 6.35 7.16
N ASN A 39 6.60 6.73 8.13
CA ASN A 39 7.05 7.31 9.38
C ASN A 39 7.87 6.30 10.19
N SER A 40 8.91 6.81 10.84
CA SER A 40 9.70 6.09 11.85
C SER A 40 9.40 6.68 13.23
N TYR A 41 9.37 5.83 14.25
CA TYR A 41 9.02 6.23 15.62
C TYR A 41 10.11 5.88 16.62
N LEU A 42 10.28 6.72 17.63
CA LEU A 42 11.17 6.54 18.76
C LEU A 42 10.37 6.46 20.06
N LEU A 43 10.59 5.40 20.82
CA LEU A 43 10.12 5.22 22.19
C LEU A 43 11.30 5.42 23.14
N THR A 44 11.23 6.45 23.98
CA THR A 44 12.21 6.66 25.06
C THR A 44 11.90 5.73 26.23
N THR A 45 12.96 5.24 26.88
CA THR A 45 12.87 4.38 28.07
C THR A 45 14.04 4.67 29.03
N ARG A 46 14.07 4.02 30.20
CA ARG A 46 15.18 4.19 31.17
C ARG A 46 16.45 3.41 30.83
N GLU A 47 16.38 2.45 29.90
CA GLU A 47 17.47 1.51 29.59
C GLU A 47 17.84 1.54 28.10
N GLY A 48 17.81 2.72 27.50
CA GLY A 48 18.01 2.92 26.06
C GLY A 48 16.69 3.08 25.31
N ARG A 49 16.76 3.19 24.00
CA ARG A 49 15.60 3.53 23.18
C ARG A 49 15.18 2.41 22.25
N VAL A 50 13.89 2.40 21.90
CA VAL A 50 13.30 1.47 20.95
C VAL A 50 12.83 2.27 19.74
N ILE A 51 13.16 1.81 18.54
CA ILE A 51 12.75 2.44 17.29
C ILE A 51 11.79 1.51 16.56
N VAL A 52 10.72 2.08 16.00
CA VAL A 52 9.75 1.35 15.17
C VAL A 52 9.85 1.86 13.74
N ASN A 53 10.22 0.97 12.82
CA ASN A 53 10.58 1.24 11.42
C ASN A 53 11.78 2.19 11.25
N THR A 54 12.42 2.16 10.08
CA THR A 54 13.66 2.91 9.80
C THR A 54 13.62 3.71 8.49
N GLY A 55 12.46 3.78 7.81
CA GLY A 55 12.32 4.51 6.56
C GLY A 55 12.99 3.78 5.37
N MET A 56 13.10 4.48 4.24
CA MET A 56 13.96 4.10 3.13
C MET A 56 15.44 4.26 3.49
N GLY A 57 16.34 3.59 2.74
CA GLY A 57 17.79 3.69 2.97
C GLY A 57 18.32 5.13 3.02
N PHE A 58 17.88 5.96 2.07
CA PHE A 58 18.28 7.36 2.01
C PHE A 58 17.66 8.23 3.14
N GLU A 59 16.62 7.75 3.83
CA GLU A 59 15.94 8.44 4.94
C GLU A 59 16.56 8.09 6.31
N GLY A 60 17.22 6.93 6.41
CA GLY A 60 17.85 6.45 7.65
C GLY A 60 18.69 7.50 8.39
N PRO A 61 19.61 8.24 7.73
CA PRO A 61 20.40 9.29 8.40
C PRO A 61 19.56 10.44 8.97
N VAL A 62 18.43 10.76 8.33
CA VAL A 62 17.49 11.77 8.83
C VAL A 62 16.79 11.28 10.09
N HIS A 63 16.28 10.05 10.08
CA HIS A 63 15.65 9.46 11.26
C HIS A 63 16.65 9.35 12.43
N ARG A 64 17.87 8.86 12.16
CA ARG A 64 18.95 8.80 13.15
C ARG A 64 19.22 10.16 13.79
N ALA A 65 19.45 11.20 12.98
CA ALA A 65 19.72 12.54 13.50
C ALA A 65 18.56 13.10 14.34
N ASN A 66 17.32 12.89 13.88
CA ASN A 66 16.12 13.33 14.60
C ASN A 66 15.99 12.64 15.96
N PHE A 67 16.30 11.35 16.06
CA PHE A 67 16.20 10.59 17.30
C PHE A 67 17.36 10.84 18.25
N ASP A 68 18.59 11.02 17.74
CA ASP A 68 19.76 11.39 18.55
C ASP A 68 19.58 12.75 19.24
N ALA A 69 18.88 13.69 18.59
CA ALA A 69 18.55 14.98 19.16
C ALA A 69 17.52 14.90 20.31
N VAL A 70 16.70 13.85 20.35
CA VAL A 70 15.70 13.60 21.41
C VAL A 70 16.31 12.80 22.56
N ASP A 71 16.93 11.67 22.25
CA ASP A 71 17.51 10.76 23.22
C ASP A 71 18.75 10.08 22.61
N PRO A 72 19.97 10.42 23.04
CA PRO A 72 21.20 9.84 22.50
C PRO A 72 21.55 8.46 23.11
N SER A 73 20.68 7.90 23.95
CA SER A 73 20.90 6.58 24.56
C SER A 73 21.00 5.46 23.51
N PRO A 74 21.66 4.33 23.80
CA PRO A 74 21.79 3.24 22.83
C PRO A 74 20.43 2.74 22.31
N VAL A 75 20.35 2.47 21.00
CA VAL A 75 19.20 1.79 20.38
C VAL A 75 19.24 0.32 20.79
N ARG A 76 18.33 -0.10 21.68
CA ARG A 76 18.25 -1.48 22.16
C ARG A 76 17.52 -2.37 21.17
N TYR A 77 16.39 -1.88 20.66
CA TYR A 77 15.55 -2.61 19.71
C TYR A 77 15.18 -1.75 18.52
N ILE A 78 15.17 -2.36 17.35
CA ILE A 78 14.45 -1.87 16.17
C ILE A 78 13.36 -2.87 15.86
N ILE A 79 12.11 -2.41 15.78
CA ILE A 79 10.95 -3.24 15.49
C ILE A 79 10.45 -2.87 14.09
N PHE A 80 10.37 -3.86 13.19
CA PHE A 80 9.74 -3.67 11.89
C PHE A 80 8.26 -4.01 11.98
N THR A 81 7.39 -3.05 11.67
CA THR A 81 5.95 -3.33 11.57
C THR A 81 5.61 -4.17 10.34
N GLN A 82 6.53 -4.25 9.37
CA GLN A 82 6.41 -4.97 8.10
C GLN A 82 7.74 -4.93 7.32
N GLY A 83 7.92 -5.86 6.37
CA GLY A 83 9.13 -6.00 5.56
C GLY A 83 9.30 -4.99 4.42
N HIS A 84 8.27 -4.21 4.08
CA HIS A 84 8.32 -3.25 2.96
C HIS A 84 9.52 -2.28 3.05
N VAL A 85 10.05 -1.92 1.88
CA VAL A 85 11.35 -1.24 1.74
C VAL A 85 11.43 0.11 2.46
N ASP A 86 10.31 0.80 2.58
CA ASP A 86 10.14 2.07 3.29
C ASP A 86 10.00 1.91 4.81
N HIS A 87 10.02 0.69 5.34
CA HIS A 87 10.02 0.40 6.77
C HIS A 87 11.35 -0.14 7.27
N VAL A 88 12.09 -0.84 6.41
CA VAL A 88 13.31 -1.57 6.79
C VAL A 88 14.59 -0.95 6.23
N GLY A 89 14.45 -0.03 5.27
CA GLY A 89 15.52 0.42 4.40
C GLY A 89 16.63 1.19 5.08
N GLY A 90 16.32 1.96 6.12
CA GLY A 90 17.30 2.77 6.84
C GLY A 90 18.03 2.03 7.96
N LEU A 91 17.87 0.70 8.09
CA LEU A 91 18.39 -0.08 9.21
C LEU A 91 19.86 0.22 9.53
N ASP A 92 20.74 0.17 8.54
CA ASP A 92 22.19 0.35 8.74
C ASP A 92 22.58 1.73 9.25
N SER A 93 21.75 2.75 9.00
CA SER A 93 21.98 4.11 9.49
C SER A 93 21.46 4.31 10.91
N VAL A 94 20.41 3.58 11.28
CA VAL A 94 19.66 3.81 12.52
C VAL A 94 20.16 2.94 13.66
N ARG A 95 20.58 1.69 13.38
CA ARG A 95 21.04 0.74 14.41
C ARG A 95 22.35 1.15 15.07
N ASP A 96 22.51 0.74 16.33
CA ASP A 96 23.79 0.69 17.02
C ASP A 96 24.33 -0.76 17.01
N PRO A 97 25.62 -1.00 17.34
CA PRO A 97 26.23 -2.34 17.24
C PRO A 97 25.53 -3.45 18.03
N GLU A 98 24.89 -3.12 19.17
CA GLU A 98 24.18 -4.07 20.03
C GLU A 98 22.65 -4.06 19.85
N THR A 99 22.14 -3.38 18.82
CA THR A 99 20.70 -3.33 18.55
C THR A 99 20.18 -4.71 18.16
N THR A 100 19.09 -5.16 18.79
CA THR A 100 18.33 -6.34 18.37
C THR A 100 17.21 -5.92 17.41
N VAL A 101 17.19 -6.49 16.22
CA VAL A 101 16.16 -6.26 15.22
C VAL A 101 15.05 -7.30 15.36
N VAL A 102 13.81 -6.84 15.50
CA VAL A 102 12.63 -7.66 15.75
C VAL A 102 11.62 -7.54 14.60
N ALA A 103 11.08 -8.67 14.15
CA ALA A 103 10.00 -8.72 13.17
C ALA A 103 9.03 -9.88 13.48
N GLN A 104 7.91 -9.95 12.75
CA GLN A 104 7.01 -11.11 12.82
C GLN A 104 7.61 -12.27 11.99
N ALA A 105 7.34 -13.53 12.36
CA ALA A 105 7.95 -14.72 11.77
C ALA A 105 7.76 -14.86 10.24
N ASN A 106 6.65 -14.37 9.68
CA ASN A 106 6.41 -14.38 8.24
C ASN A 106 7.34 -13.41 7.48
N TRP A 107 8.11 -12.57 8.16
CA TRP A 107 9.14 -11.73 7.55
C TRP A 107 10.09 -12.57 6.68
N THR A 108 10.48 -13.76 7.15
CA THR A 108 11.39 -14.65 6.40
C THR A 108 10.77 -15.07 5.07
N LEU A 109 9.49 -15.46 5.09
CA LEU A 109 8.76 -15.83 3.86
C LEU A 109 8.61 -14.62 2.93
N TRP A 110 8.23 -13.47 3.48
CA TRP A 110 8.10 -12.23 2.72
C TRP A 110 9.43 -11.80 2.08
N ARG A 111 10.53 -11.85 2.83
CA ARG A 111 11.89 -11.52 2.38
C ARG A 111 12.29 -12.40 1.22
N ASP A 112 12.17 -13.71 1.37
CA ASP A 112 12.54 -14.68 0.33
C ASP A 112 11.79 -14.43 -0.99
N ASP A 113 10.49 -14.13 -0.91
CA ASP A 113 9.71 -13.76 -2.08
C ASP A 113 10.16 -12.45 -2.71
N ASN A 114 10.50 -11.48 -1.87
CA ASN A 114 10.97 -10.18 -2.33
C ASN A 114 12.31 -10.28 -3.03
N GLU A 115 13.29 -10.99 -2.45
CA GLU A 115 14.61 -11.21 -3.02
C GLU A 115 14.55 -11.90 -4.39
N ARG A 116 13.67 -12.90 -4.55
CA ARG A 116 13.46 -13.59 -5.84
C ARG A 116 12.96 -12.66 -6.95
N LEU A 117 12.21 -11.60 -6.60
CA LEU A 117 11.45 -10.80 -7.56
C LEU A 117 11.84 -9.32 -7.59
N ILE A 118 12.96 -8.91 -6.97
CA ILE A 118 13.37 -7.49 -6.87
C ILE A 118 13.32 -6.78 -8.23
N PRO A 119 14.00 -7.27 -9.30
CA PRO A 119 14.04 -6.53 -10.56
C PRO A 119 12.65 -6.44 -11.21
N TYR A 120 11.87 -7.51 -11.12
CA TYR A 120 10.51 -7.59 -11.67
C TYR A 120 9.60 -6.55 -11.01
N ARG A 121 9.56 -6.57 -9.68
CA ARG A 121 8.77 -5.66 -8.85
C ARG A 121 9.18 -4.20 -9.03
N ALA A 122 10.48 -3.91 -9.04
CA ALA A 122 10.99 -2.55 -9.23
C ALA A 122 10.56 -1.95 -10.58
N SER A 123 10.63 -2.75 -11.66
CA SER A 123 10.19 -2.31 -13.00
C SER A 123 8.69 -1.96 -13.05
N ARG A 124 7.88 -2.66 -12.25
CA ARG A 124 6.41 -2.50 -12.19
C ARG A 124 5.92 -1.40 -11.26
N SER A 125 6.79 -0.74 -10.50
CA SER A 125 6.39 0.44 -9.70
C SER A 125 7.19 1.70 -9.98
N ALA A 126 8.26 1.61 -10.77
CA ALA A 126 9.06 2.77 -11.12
C ALA A 126 8.21 3.93 -11.66
N PHE A 127 7.19 3.64 -12.48
CA PHE A 127 6.29 4.65 -13.03
C PHE A 127 5.49 5.42 -11.96
N ALA A 128 5.24 4.81 -10.79
CA ALA A 128 4.41 5.40 -9.74
C ALA A 128 5.20 6.26 -8.74
N PHE A 129 6.50 5.95 -8.55
CA PHE A 129 7.30 6.59 -7.49
C PHE A 129 8.47 7.43 -7.99
N LYS A 130 8.78 7.44 -9.30
CA LYS A 130 9.94 8.13 -9.88
C LYS A 130 10.09 9.58 -9.40
N ASP A 131 9.04 10.37 -9.51
CA ASP A 131 9.10 11.81 -9.20
C ASP A 131 9.19 12.06 -7.68
N THR A 132 8.43 11.32 -6.89
CA THR A 132 8.47 11.40 -5.42
C THR A 132 9.87 11.06 -4.89
N LEU A 133 10.47 9.96 -5.38
CA LEU A 133 11.82 9.56 -4.99
C LEU A 133 12.86 10.61 -5.42
N ALA A 134 12.78 11.11 -6.66
CA ALA A 134 13.69 12.14 -7.14
C ALA A 134 13.62 13.42 -6.27
N SER A 135 12.41 13.87 -5.92
CA SER A 135 12.21 15.04 -5.06
C SER A 135 12.74 14.84 -3.63
N GLY A 136 12.57 13.64 -3.08
CA GLY A 136 13.08 13.25 -1.75
C GLY A 136 14.59 13.26 -1.68
N ILE A 137 15.22 12.63 -2.67
CA ILE A 137 16.67 12.61 -2.83
C ILE A 137 17.22 14.04 -2.80
N GLN A 138 16.64 14.96 -3.57
CA GLN A 138 17.07 16.35 -3.59
C GLN A 138 16.87 17.07 -2.25
N ALA A 139 15.74 16.83 -1.56
CA ALA A 139 15.47 17.43 -0.26
C ALA A 139 16.47 16.97 0.80
N ILE A 140 16.80 15.68 0.81
CA ILE A 140 17.74 15.09 1.76
C ILE A 140 19.18 15.54 1.46
N GLN A 141 19.57 15.61 0.19
CA GLN A 141 20.88 16.16 -0.19
C GLN A 141 21.05 17.61 0.29
N ARG A 142 20.01 18.45 0.14
CA ARG A 142 20.03 19.83 0.66
C ARG A 142 20.18 19.86 2.18
N ARG A 143 19.45 18.99 2.90
CA ARG A 143 19.48 18.94 4.36
C ARG A 143 20.81 18.44 4.92
N LEU A 144 21.33 17.35 4.38
CA LEU A 144 22.55 16.71 4.88
C LEU A 144 23.82 17.36 4.32
N GLY A 145 23.70 18.26 3.34
CA GLY A 145 24.86 18.89 2.69
C GLY A 145 25.74 17.90 1.92
N SER A 146 25.20 16.75 1.52
CA SER A 146 25.93 15.66 0.88
C SER A 146 25.18 15.17 -0.35
N THR A 147 25.89 14.90 -1.44
CA THR A 147 25.34 14.24 -2.64
C THR A 147 25.33 12.72 -2.53
N ARG A 148 26.09 12.14 -1.59
CA ARG A 148 26.13 10.70 -1.31
C ARG A 148 24.98 10.33 -0.39
N LEU A 149 24.04 9.54 -0.92
CA LEU A 149 22.94 8.98 -0.16
C LEU A 149 23.30 7.60 0.40
N ALA A 150 22.73 7.30 1.57
CA ALA A 150 22.76 5.95 2.10
C ALA A 150 21.96 5.02 1.17
N GLY A 151 22.53 3.84 0.91
CA GLY A 151 21.87 2.80 0.12
C GLY A 151 20.74 2.13 0.90
N GLN A 152 19.89 1.40 0.18
CA GLN A 152 18.88 0.55 0.80
C GLN A 152 19.56 -0.57 1.58
N SER A 153 19.27 -0.71 2.87
CA SER A 153 19.77 -1.81 3.70
C SER A 153 19.23 -3.16 3.24
N VAL A 154 20.03 -4.21 3.48
CA VAL A 154 19.59 -5.60 3.44
C VAL A 154 19.33 -6.00 4.90
N PRO A 155 18.07 -5.99 5.35
CA PRO A 155 17.76 -6.18 6.76
C PRO A 155 18.09 -7.61 7.22
N VAL A 156 18.68 -7.72 8.41
CA VAL A 156 18.84 -8.97 9.15
C VAL A 156 17.98 -8.85 10.40
N VAL A 157 17.09 -9.82 10.61
CA VAL A 157 16.24 -9.93 11.80
C VAL A 157 16.92 -10.87 12.79
N ASP A 158 17.10 -10.41 14.02
CA ASP A 158 17.77 -11.16 15.09
C ASP A 158 16.78 -11.97 15.94
N LEU A 159 15.54 -11.48 16.03
CA LEU A 159 14.46 -12.09 16.79
C LEU A 159 13.14 -12.01 16.01
N ASP A 160 12.50 -13.16 15.79
CA ASP A 160 11.15 -13.22 15.27
C ASP A 160 10.17 -13.88 16.25
N PHE A 161 8.88 -13.73 15.98
CA PHE A 161 7.82 -14.31 16.78
C PHE A 161 6.58 -14.63 15.93
N GLU A 162 5.83 -15.66 16.32
CA GLU A 162 4.68 -16.13 15.52
C GLU A 162 3.43 -15.25 15.74
N ASP A 163 2.92 -15.21 16.98
CA ASP A 163 1.66 -14.55 17.32
C ASP A 163 1.85 -13.28 18.17
N THR A 164 2.47 -13.41 19.35
CA THR A 164 2.68 -12.30 20.29
C THR A 164 4.05 -12.38 20.96
N LEU A 165 4.70 -11.24 21.17
CA LEU A 165 5.95 -11.10 21.91
C LEU A 165 5.88 -9.87 22.83
N THR A 166 6.21 -10.02 24.11
CA THR A 166 6.34 -8.86 25.03
C THR A 166 7.80 -8.47 25.19
N LEU A 167 8.11 -7.19 25.00
CA LEU A 167 9.37 -6.57 25.34
C LEU A 167 9.18 -5.62 26.52
N ASP A 168 10.05 -5.69 27.52
CA ASP A 168 10.14 -4.70 28.60
C ASP A 168 11.52 -4.06 28.53
N VAL A 169 11.56 -2.75 28.33
CA VAL A 169 12.80 -1.99 28.21
C VAL A 169 12.70 -0.80 29.14
N GLY A 170 13.55 -0.76 30.17
CA GLY A 170 13.55 0.32 31.15
C GLY A 170 12.20 0.55 31.85
N GLY A 171 11.37 -0.48 32.00
CA GLY A 171 10.05 -0.43 32.63
C GLY A 171 8.94 0.13 31.74
N ARG A 172 9.15 0.16 30.42
CA ARG A 172 8.10 0.41 29.42
C ARG A 172 7.79 -0.90 28.71
N ARG A 173 6.56 -1.39 28.87
CA ARG A 173 6.11 -2.65 28.29
C ARG A 173 5.53 -2.42 26.89
N MET A 174 6.01 -3.20 25.92
CA MET A 174 5.55 -3.22 24.54
C MET A 174 5.10 -4.63 24.18
N GLU A 175 3.86 -4.80 23.74
CA GLU A 175 3.35 -6.05 23.22
C GLU A 175 3.32 -6.00 21.68
N LEU A 176 4.11 -6.85 21.03
CA LEU A 176 4.15 -7.00 19.58
C LEU A 176 3.14 -8.06 19.19
N ILE A 177 2.22 -7.72 18.28
CA ILE A 177 1.08 -8.56 17.94
C ILE A 177 1.03 -8.76 16.43
N SER A 178 1.03 -10.01 15.98
CA SER A 178 0.89 -10.39 14.58
C SER A 178 -0.49 -9.99 14.03
N VAL A 179 -0.49 -9.32 12.87
CA VAL A 179 -1.68 -8.81 12.17
C VAL A 179 -1.55 -8.93 10.64
N PRO A 180 -1.43 -10.15 10.09
CA PRO A 180 -1.21 -10.37 8.65
C PRO A 180 -2.44 -10.02 7.79
N GLY A 181 -2.23 -9.93 6.48
CA GLY A 181 -3.30 -9.95 5.46
C GLY A 181 -3.81 -8.57 5.02
N GLY A 182 -3.71 -7.54 5.86
CA GLY A 182 -4.13 -6.19 5.45
C GLY A 182 -3.21 -5.57 4.40
N GLU A 183 -1.97 -5.26 4.79
CA GLU A 183 -1.00 -4.63 3.90
C GLU A 183 0.19 -5.52 3.54
N THR A 184 0.51 -6.51 4.35
CA THR A 184 1.46 -7.57 3.98
C THR A 184 1.19 -8.80 4.86
N THR A 185 1.83 -9.91 4.54
CA THR A 185 1.69 -11.18 5.27
C THR A 185 2.52 -11.21 6.55
N ASP A 186 3.45 -10.28 6.73
CA ASP A 186 4.37 -10.19 7.89
C ASP A 186 4.11 -8.97 8.79
N SER A 187 2.92 -8.38 8.68
CA SER A 187 2.56 -7.20 9.47
C SER A 187 2.45 -7.52 10.97
N LEU A 188 2.94 -6.60 11.81
CA LEU A 188 2.69 -6.55 13.25
C LEU A 188 2.25 -5.16 13.70
N VAL A 189 1.63 -5.08 14.88
CA VAL A 189 1.44 -3.83 15.62
C VAL A 189 2.24 -3.84 16.93
N VAL A 190 2.56 -2.65 17.44
CA VAL A 190 3.14 -2.44 18.78
C VAL A 190 2.06 -1.86 19.68
N TRP A 191 1.67 -2.60 20.72
CA TRP A 191 0.68 -2.19 21.71
C TRP A 191 1.36 -1.74 23.01
N LEU A 192 1.07 -0.49 23.39
CA LEU A 192 1.49 0.13 24.64
C LEU A 192 0.28 0.16 25.57
N GLN A 193 0.10 -0.90 26.35
CA GLN A 193 -1.12 -1.13 27.13
C GLN A 193 -1.38 -0.03 28.16
N ASP A 194 -0.34 0.39 28.88
CA ASP A 194 -0.45 1.38 29.96
C ASP A 194 -0.80 2.77 29.41
N GLU A 195 -0.29 3.13 28.23
CA GLU A 195 -0.59 4.37 27.55
C GLU A 195 -1.83 4.31 26.63
N ARG A 196 -2.36 3.11 26.40
CA ARG A 196 -3.44 2.81 25.45
C ARG A 196 -3.11 3.28 24.02
N ILE A 197 -1.87 3.10 23.57
CA ILE A 197 -1.40 3.51 22.24
C ILE A 197 -1.09 2.28 21.39
N CYS A 198 -1.63 2.21 20.17
CA CYS A 198 -1.32 1.17 19.20
C CYS A 198 -0.56 1.78 18.01
N LEU A 199 0.68 1.37 17.78
CA LEU A 199 1.44 1.68 16.58
C LEU A 199 1.18 0.58 15.55
N CYS A 200 0.37 0.89 14.53
CA CYS A 200 -0.05 -0.11 13.54
C CYS A 200 0.72 -0.07 12.23
N GLY A 201 1.66 0.88 12.05
CA GLY A 201 2.37 1.05 10.78
C GLY A 201 1.38 1.14 9.62
N ASN A 202 1.63 0.39 8.54
CA ASN A 202 0.71 0.29 7.42
C ASN A 202 -0.18 -0.96 7.49
N ALA A 203 -0.35 -1.64 8.63
CA ALA A 203 -1.09 -2.91 8.72
C ALA A 203 -2.48 -2.89 8.04
N PHE A 204 -3.15 -1.73 8.00
CA PHE A 204 -4.46 -1.50 7.37
C PHE A 204 -4.41 -0.83 5.99
N GLY A 205 -3.24 -0.81 5.37
CA GLY A 205 -2.91 -0.05 4.18
C GLY A 205 -2.18 1.26 4.48
N PRO A 206 -1.46 1.84 3.50
CA PRO A 206 -0.75 3.12 3.67
C PRO A 206 -1.65 4.32 3.97
N LEU A 207 -2.92 4.27 3.56
CA LEU A 207 -3.93 5.31 3.83
C LEU A 207 -4.98 4.76 4.80
N PHE A 208 -4.84 5.01 6.10
CA PHE A 208 -5.84 4.56 7.07
C PHE A 208 -7.23 5.14 6.78
N GLY A 209 -8.26 4.29 6.88
CA GLY A 209 -9.64 4.63 6.51
C GLY A 209 -9.96 4.37 5.02
N HIS A 210 -9.00 3.84 4.25
CA HIS A 210 -9.22 3.36 2.90
C HIS A 210 -9.30 1.83 2.87
N ILE A 211 -9.96 1.28 1.85
CA ILE A 211 -9.88 -0.15 1.54
C ILE A 211 -8.39 -0.50 1.27
N PRO A 212 -7.84 -1.57 1.87
CA PRO A 212 -6.46 -1.97 1.62
C PRO A 212 -6.27 -2.46 0.18
N ASN A 213 -5.04 -2.78 -0.21
CA ASN A 213 -4.81 -3.57 -1.42
C ASN A 213 -4.72 -5.03 -1.01
N LEU A 214 -5.69 -5.88 -1.36
CA LEU A 214 -5.52 -7.33 -1.22
C LEU A 214 -4.55 -7.90 -2.27
N VAL A 215 -4.28 -7.14 -3.31
CA VAL A 215 -3.12 -7.30 -4.19
C VAL A 215 -2.66 -5.92 -4.65
N THR A 216 -1.36 -5.63 -4.63
CA THR A 216 -0.86 -4.35 -5.13
C THR A 216 -0.73 -4.37 -6.65
N MET A 217 -0.96 -3.23 -7.30
CA MET A 217 -0.85 -3.10 -8.77
C MET A 217 0.57 -3.36 -9.30
N ARG A 218 1.60 -3.16 -8.47
CA ARG A 218 3.00 -3.53 -8.76
C ARG A 218 3.19 -5.06 -8.92
N GLY A 219 2.26 -5.87 -8.40
CA GLY A 219 2.35 -7.33 -8.35
C GLY A 219 2.97 -7.81 -7.04
N ASP A 220 2.14 -8.40 -6.18
CA ASP A 220 2.51 -9.15 -4.98
C ASP A 220 1.65 -10.42 -4.88
N ARG A 221 1.92 -11.27 -3.89
CA ARG A 221 0.98 -12.35 -3.55
C ARG A 221 -0.37 -11.76 -3.15
N TYR A 222 -1.43 -12.49 -3.47
CA TYR A 222 -2.75 -12.22 -2.92
C TYR A 222 -2.71 -12.31 -1.39
N ARG A 223 -3.43 -11.40 -0.76
CA ARG A 223 -3.60 -11.34 0.69
C ARG A 223 -5.03 -11.76 0.99
N ASP A 224 -5.17 -12.62 1.98
CA ASP A 224 -6.46 -13.20 2.33
C ASP A 224 -7.35 -12.17 3.04
N ALA A 225 -8.58 -12.03 2.56
CA ALA A 225 -9.53 -11.07 3.13
C ALA A 225 -9.99 -11.46 4.53
N CYS A 226 -10.10 -12.77 4.83
CA CYS A 226 -10.48 -13.24 6.16
C CYS A 226 -9.37 -12.99 7.18
N GLU A 227 -8.11 -13.19 6.80
CA GLU A 227 -6.96 -12.80 7.63
C GLU A 227 -6.95 -11.28 7.88
N ALA A 228 -7.15 -10.47 6.84
CA ALA A 228 -7.22 -9.01 6.99
C ALA A 228 -8.34 -8.58 7.96
N ILE A 229 -9.52 -9.21 7.88
CA ILE A 229 -10.64 -8.99 8.80
C ILE A 229 -10.22 -9.33 10.24
N ALA A 230 -9.63 -10.51 10.45
CA ALA A 230 -9.19 -10.94 11.78
C ALA A 230 -8.16 -9.98 12.40
N SER A 231 -7.24 -9.48 11.58
CA SER A 231 -6.24 -8.48 11.98
C SER A 231 -6.86 -7.14 12.41
N VAL A 232 -7.88 -6.66 11.67
CA VAL A 232 -8.63 -5.45 12.07
C VAL A 232 -9.36 -5.68 13.39
N GLU A 233 -9.98 -6.85 13.59
CA GLU A 233 -10.67 -7.18 14.84
C GLU A 233 -9.71 -7.24 16.03
N ARG A 234 -8.53 -7.84 15.86
CA ARG A 234 -7.53 -7.96 16.91
C ARG A 234 -7.10 -6.59 17.45
N VAL A 235 -6.81 -5.63 16.57
CA VAL A 235 -6.44 -4.26 16.99
C VAL A 235 -7.64 -3.49 17.55
N ARG A 236 -8.83 -3.70 17.00
CA ARG A 236 -10.05 -3.06 17.50
C ARG A 236 -10.35 -3.45 18.94
N ASP A 237 -10.13 -4.72 19.28
CA ASP A 237 -10.40 -5.27 20.62
C ASP A 237 -9.43 -4.73 21.68
N LEU A 238 -8.25 -4.22 21.30
CA LEU A 238 -7.33 -3.49 22.20
C LEU A 238 -7.92 -2.17 22.72
N ARG A 239 -8.91 -1.60 22.01
CA ARG A 239 -9.53 -0.30 22.32
C ARG A 239 -8.51 0.84 22.52
N PRO A 240 -7.57 1.07 21.57
CA PRO A 240 -6.57 2.13 21.70
C PRO A 240 -7.23 3.52 21.85
N GLU A 241 -6.61 4.40 22.63
CA GLU A 241 -6.96 5.83 22.68
C GLU A 241 -6.20 6.65 21.64
N LEU A 242 -5.07 6.14 21.17
CA LEU A 242 -4.29 6.70 20.07
C LEU A 242 -3.86 5.58 19.11
N LEU A 243 -4.22 5.70 17.83
CA LEU A 243 -3.78 4.82 16.77
C LEU A 243 -2.74 5.53 15.91
N VAL A 244 -1.51 5.06 15.96
CA VAL A 244 -0.35 5.63 15.27
C VAL A 244 -0.10 4.85 13.97
N THR A 245 -0.33 5.49 12.84
CA THR A 245 -0.26 4.91 11.50
C THR A 245 1.13 5.08 10.88
N GLY A 246 1.43 4.40 9.78
CA GLY A 246 2.71 4.59 9.08
C GLY A 246 2.79 5.91 8.30
N HIS A 247 1.66 6.60 8.10
CA HIS A 247 1.61 7.89 7.40
C HIS A 247 0.71 8.89 8.11
N PHE A 248 1.08 10.17 8.01
CA PHE A 248 0.35 11.33 8.55
C PHE A 248 0.12 11.28 10.07
N GLU A 249 -0.70 12.20 10.58
CA GLU A 249 -1.03 12.33 11.99
C GLU A 249 -1.77 11.11 12.54
N PRO A 250 -1.59 10.77 13.83
CA PRO A 250 -2.31 9.68 14.48
C PRO A 250 -3.81 9.98 14.61
N ILE A 251 -4.60 8.92 14.84
CA ILE A 251 -6.04 9.03 15.12
C ILE A 251 -6.23 8.94 16.63
N ALA A 252 -6.91 9.93 17.22
CA ALA A 252 -7.18 9.99 18.66
C ALA A 252 -8.66 9.71 18.98
N GLY A 253 -8.89 9.13 20.16
CA GLY A 253 -10.18 8.84 20.75
C GLY A 253 -10.63 7.39 20.53
N ALA A 254 -10.80 6.63 21.62
CA ALA A 254 -11.13 5.21 21.57
C ALA A 254 -12.42 4.90 20.81
N GLU A 255 -13.49 5.69 21.02
CA GLU A 255 -14.75 5.51 20.31
C GLU A 255 -14.63 5.78 18.80
N ARG A 256 -13.82 6.78 18.43
CA ARG A 256 -13.55 7.09 17.01
C ARG A 256 -12.77 5.95 16.37
N ILE A 257 -11.67 5.52 16.99
CA ILE A 257 -10.83 4.44 16.45
C ILE A 257 -11.65 3.14 16.34
N TYR A 258 -12.45 2.81 17.35
CA TYR A 258 -13.33 1.65 17.30
C TYR A 258 -14.33 1.72 16.15
N ALA A 259 -14.95 2.89 15.92
CA ALA A 259 -15.87 3.10 14.80
C ALA A 259 -15.15 2.99 13.43
N GLU A 260 -13.95 3.56 13.28
CA GLU A 260 -13.18 3.47 12.04
C GLU A 260 -12.74 2.03 11.72
N LEU A 261 -12.22 1.29 12.71
CA LEU A 261 -11.85 -0.12 12.53
C LEU A 261 -13.06 -1.01 12.27
N THR A 262 -14.20 -0.72 12.91
CA THR A 262 -15.49 -1.39 12.62
C THR A 262 -15.88 -1.19 11.15
N ARG A 263 -15.86 0.07 10.68
CA ARG A 263 -16.18 0.40 9.29
C ARG A 263 -15.24 -0.28 8.30
N LEU A 264 -13.93 -0.27 8.56
CA LEU A 264 -12.94 -0.92 7.71
C LEU A 264 -13.17 -2.44 7.65
N ARG A 265 -13.36 -3.08 8.80
CA ARG A 265 -13.68 -4.52 8.87
C ARG A 265 -14.93 -4.84 8.06
N ASP A 266 -16.00 -4.07 8.25
CA ASP A 266 -17.28 -4.32 7.59
C ASP A 266 -17.20 -4.09 6.08
N ALA A 267 -16.42 -3.11 5.63
CA ALA A 267 -16.14 -2.91 4.21
C ALA A 267 -15.43 -4.13 3.59
N ILE A 268 -14.36 -4.63 4.22
CA ILE A 268 -13.61 -5.80 3.73
C ILE A 268 -14.52 -7.04 3.73
N ARG A 269 -15.26 -7.26 4.82
CA ARG A 269 -16.21 -8.38 4.95
C ARG A 269 -17.31 -8.32 3.90
N TYR A 270 -17.91 -7.16 3.67
CA TYR A 270 -18.95 -6.99 2.66
C TYR A 270 -18.43 -7.32 1.26
N VAL A 271 -17.26 -6.79 0.88
CA VAL A 271 -16.67 -7.06 -0.44
C VAL A 271 -16.35 -8.55 -0.60
N HIS A 272 -15.80 -9.18 0.44
CA HIS A 272 -15.57 -10.62 0.49
C HIS A 272 -16.87 -11.42 0.32
N ASP A 273 -17.85 -11.21 1.18
CA ASP A 273 -19.07 -12.01 1.22
C ASP A 273 -19.88 -11.85 -0.07
N GLN A 274 -19.98 -10.62 -0.62
CA GLN A 274 -20.64 -10.38 -1.90
C GLN A 274 -19.90 -10.99 -3.10
N THR A 275 -18.56 -11.04 -3.04
CA THR A 275 -17.78 -11.73 -4.07
C THR A 275 -18.05 -13.24 -4.03
N VAL A 276 -17.99 -13.85 -2.84
CA VAL A 276 -18.23 -15.28 -2.65
C VAL A 276 -19.67 -15.67 -3.00
N GLU A 277 -20.66 -14.86 -2.59
CA GLU A 277 -22.06 -15.04 -2.97
C GLU A 277 -22.22 -15.01 -4.50
N GLY A 278 -21.60 -14.03 -5.15
CA GLY A 278 -21.59 -13.89 -6.59
C GLY A 278 -20.94 -15.07 -7.33
N MET A 279 -19.83 -15.58 -6.80
CA MET A 279 -19.15 -16.77 -7.31
C MET A 279 -20.06 -18.00 -7.23
N ASN A 280 -20.69 -18.23 -6.07
CA ASN A 280 -21.63 -19.35 -5.88
C ASN A 280 -22.88 -19.22 -6.78
N ALA A 281 -23.26 -18.00 -7.14
CA ALA A 281 -24.31 -17.72 -8.12
C ALA A 281 -23.86 -17.85 -9.59
N GLY A 282 -22.61 -18.20 -9.85
CA GLY A 282 -22.06 -18.39 -11.19
C GLY A 282 -21.76 -17.10 -11.96
N LYS A 283 -21.65 -15.95 -11.28
CA LYS A 283 -21.29 -14.68 -11.92
C LYS A 283 -19.79 -14.62 -12.23
N ASP A 284 -19.44 -14.09 -13.40
CA ASP A 284 -18.04 -13.86 -13.76
C ASP A 284 -17.43 -12.69 -12.97
N VAL A 285 -16.09 -12.73 -12.82
CA VAL A 285 -15.36 -11.72 -12.04
C VAL A 285 -15.58 -10.31 -12.56
N ARG A 286 -15.68 -10.09 -13.87
CA ARG A 286 -15.87 -8.73 -14.43
C ARG A 286 -17.27 -8.19 -14.11
N THR A 287 -18.28 -9.05 -14.06
CA THR A 287 -19.62 -8.71 -13.57
C THR A 287 -19.59 -8.32 -12.11
N LEU A 288 -18.94 -9.11 -11.25
CA LEU A 288 -18.80 -8.80 -9.83
C LEU A 288 -18.06 -7.47 -9.59
N MET A 289 -16.97 -7.22 -10.31
CA MET A 289 -16.23 -5.95 -10.25
C MET A 289 -17.10 -4.72 -10.61
N ARG A 290 -18.12 -4.90 -11.45
CA ARG A 290 -19.04 -3.82 -11.86
C ARG A 290 -20.19 -3.62 -10.87
N GLU A 291 -20.71 -4.70 -10.29
CA GLU A 291 -21.92 -4.68 -9.47
C GLU A 291 -21.64 -4.42 -7.98
N ILE A 292 -20.51 -4.91 -7.46
CA ILE A 292 -20.20 -4.80 -6.03
C ILE A 292 -19.69 -3.38 -5.72
N THR A 293 -20.51 -2.64 -4.98
CA THR A 293 -20.19 -1.33 -4.42
C THR A 293 -20.49 -1.30 -2.93
N LEU A 294 -19.70 -0.57 -2.15
CA LEU A 294 -19.91 -0.44 -0.71
C LEU A 294 -21.19 0.34 -0.41
N PRO A 295 -22.06 -0.14 0.50
CA PRO A 295 -23.14 0.67 1.03
C PRO A 295 -22.59 1.81 1.91
N ALA A 296 -23.38 2.88 2.09
CA ALA A 296 -22.94 4.10 2.77
C ALA A 296 -22.44 3.87 4.22
N GLU A 297 -22.98 2.86 4.91
CA GLU A 297 -22.56 2.47 6.26
C GLU A 297 -21.14 1.90 6.33
N TYR A 298 -20.63 1.33 5.24
CA TYR A 298 -19.28 0.75 5.12
C TYR A 298 -18.34 1.62 4.28
N GLU A 299 -18.70 2.90 4.07
CA GLU A 299 -17.95 3.79 3.20
C GLU A 299 -16.51 4.02 3.70
N VAL A 300 -15.54 3.56 2.90
CA VAL A 300 -14.10 3.80 3.08
C VAL A 300 -13.51 4.44 1.82
N GLY A 301 -12.36 5.09 1.96
CA GLY A 301 -11.64 5.66 0.83
C GLY A 301 -11.12 4.60 -0.15
N GLN A 302 -10.95 4.97 -1.41
CA GLN A 302 -10.36 4.12 -2.47
C GLN A 302 -9.14 4.79 -3.13
N GLY A 303 -8.46 5.66 -2.38
CA GLY A 303 -7.27 6.39 -2.82
C GLY A 303 -6.00 5.55 -2.99
N TYR A 304 -5.97 4.31 -2.50
CA TYR A 304 -4.80 3.41 -2.62
C TYR A 304 -5.22 2.02 -3.10
N GLY A 305 -6.07 1.32 -2.33
CA GLY A 305 -6.85 0.18 -2.80
C GLY A 305 -8.12 0.59 -3.53
N LYS A 306 -8.82 -0.38 -4.13
CA LYS A 306 -10.10 -0.16 -4.84
C LYS A 306 -10.97 -1.39 -4.70
N VAL A 307 -12.25 -1.21 -4.38
CA VAL A 307 -13.23 -2.28 -4.20
C VAL A 307 -13.26 -3.23 -5.40
N ALA A 308 -13.32 -2.69 -6.62
CA ALA A 308 -13.32 -3.51 -7.82
C ALA A 308 -12.02 -4.33 -7.97
N TRP A 309 -10.87 -3.84 -7.49
CA TRP A 309 -9.62 -4.60 -7.51
C TRP A 309 -9.62 -5.68 -6.44
N ASP A 310 -10.13 -5.39 -5.25
CA ASP A 310 -10.24 -6.37 -4.17
C ASP A 310 -11.25 -7.48 -4.50
N VAL A 311 -12.37 -7.18 -5.18
CA VAL A 311 -13.28 -8.20 -5.72
C VAL A 311 -12.51 -9.19 -6.60
N ARG A 312 -11.69 -8.68 -7.52
CA ARG A 312 -10.86 -9.52 -8.38
C ARG A 312 -9.82 -10.29 -7.57
N ALA A 313 -9.21 -9.65 -6.56
CA ALA A 313 -8.21 -10.28 -5.72
C ALA A 313 -8.81 -11.45 -4.92
N ILE A 314 -9.97 -11.25 -4.31
CA ILE A 314 -10.71 -12.29 -3.59
C ILE A 314 -11.10 -13.42 -4.54
N TRP A 315 -11.65 -13.09 -5.71
CA TRP A 315 -12.03 -14.08 -6.71
C TRP A 315 -10.83 -14.94 -7.11
N GLU A 316 -9.73 -14.33 -7.57
CA GLU A 316 -8.53 -15.06 -8.01
C GLU A 316 -7.82 -15.78 -6.84
N ASN A 317 -7.93 -15.30 -5.60
CA ASN A 317 -7.40 -16.00 -4.43
C ASN A 317 -8.12 -17.34 -4.18
N TYR A 318 -9.41 -17.44 -4.52
CA TYR A 318 -10.20 -18.67 -4.40
C TYR A 318 -10.15 -19.58 -5.64
N SER A 319 -10.17 -19.02 -6.85
CA SER A 319 -10.32 -19.78 -8.10
C SER A 319 -9.03 -19.88 -8.94
N GLY A 320 -8.05 -19.03 -8.71
CA GLY A 320 -6.84 -18.93 -9.52
C GLY A 320 -7.07 -18.30 -10.90
N TRP A 321 -6.20 -18.62 -11.84
CA TRP A 321 -6.08 -17.96 -13.15
C TRP A 321 -7.06 -18.45 -14.22
N PHE A 322 -7.78 -19.56 -14.00
CA PHE A 322 -8.65 -20.18 -15.00
C PHE A 322 -10.11 -19.73 -14.78
N HIS A 323 -10.65 -18.95 -15.70
CA HIS A 323 -11.93 -18.26 -15.54
C HIS A 323 -13.14 -19.04 -16.08
N HIS A 324 -12.91 -20.19 -16.74
CA HIS A 324 -13.95 -20.98 -17.38
C HIS A 324 -14.75 -20.21 -18.45
N GLU A 325 -14.15 -19.20 -19.08
CA GLU A 325 -14.76 -18.41 -20.16
C GLU A 325 -14.47 -19.02 -21.54
N SER A 326 -13.28 -19.59 -21.74
CA SER A 326 -12.84 -20.10 -23.04
C SER A 326 -11.81 -21.24 -22.93
N THR A 327 -11.87 -22.18 -23.87
CA THR A 327 -10.83 -23.21 -24.06
C THR A 327 -9.45 -22.60 -24.31
N THR A 328 -9.38 -21.40 -24.91
CA THR A 328 -8.10 -20.72 -25.22
C THR A 328 -7.31 -20.35 -23.97
N GLU A 329 -7.95 -20.24 -22.80
CA GLU A 329 -7.27 -19.99 -21.53
C GLU A 329 -6.27 -21.10 -21.17
N LEU A 330 -6.47 -22.33 -21.66
CA LEU A 330 -5.55 -23.45 -21.45
C LEU A 330 -4.25 -23.35 -22.28
N TYR A 331 -4.16 -22.39 -23.18
CA TYR A 331 -3.08 -22.28 -24.16
C TYR A 331 -2.44 -20.88 -24.09
N PRO A 332 -1.17 -20.73 -24.50
CA PRO A 332 -0.47 -19.44 -24.46
C PRO A 332 -0.92 -18.46 -25.55
N VAL A 333 -2.05 -18.72 -26.21
CA VAL A 333 -2.56 -17.93 -27.34
C VAL A 333 -3.67 -17.01 -26.83
N GLY A 334 -3.35 -15.73 -26.72
CA GLY A 334 -4.31 -14.70 -26.32
C GLY A 334 -5.14 -14.18 -27.50
N PHE A 335 -6.07 -13.27 -27.18
CA PHE A 335 -6.90 -12.61 -28.20
C PHE A 335 -6.08 -11.72 -29.15
N ASP A 336 -4.88 -11.31 -28.74
CA ASP A 336 -3.92 -10.59 -29.58
C ASP A 336 -3.52 -11.37 -30.84
N ALA A 337 -3.59 -12.71 -30.81
CA ALA A 337 -3.28 -13.55 -31.96
C ALA A 337 -4.24 -13.38 -33.16
N VAL A 338 -5.42 -12.78 -32.94
CA VAL A 338 -6.40 -12.48 -34.01
C VAL A 338 -6.59 -10.99 -34.25
N ALA A 339 -5.75 -10.13 -33.63
CA ALA A 339 -5.89 -8.68 -33.74
C ALA A 339 -5.72 -8.21 -35.21
N ASP A 340 -4.71 -8.74 -35.91
CA ASP A 340 -4.45 -8.42 -37.32
C ASP A 340 -5.60 -8.84 -38.24
N ASP A 341 -6.18 -10.03 -38.01
CA ASP A 341 -7.36 -10.50 -38.77
C ASP A 341 -8.54 -9.53 -38.61
N ILE A 342 -8.79 -9.06 -37.39
CA ILE A 342 -9.86 -8.09 -37.11
C ILE A 342 -9.59 -6.76 -37.81
N VAL A 343 -8.35 -6.28 -37.79
CA VAL A 343 -7.96 -5.03 -38.45
C VAL A 343 -8.05 -5.15 -39.98
N GLU A 344 -7.64 -6.27 -40.56
CA GLU A 344 -7.76 -6.55 -42.00
C GLU A 344 -9.23 -6.53 -42.44
N LEU A 345 -10.10 -7.20 -41.69
CA LEU A 345 -11.53 -7.31 -42.01
C LEU A 345 -12.31 -6.00 -41.81
N ALA A 346 -12.03 -5.27 -40.73
CA ALA A 346 -12.79 -4.06 -40.38
C ALA A 346 -12.21 -2.77 -40.96
N GLY A 347 -10.90 -2.73 -41.19
CA GLY A 347 -10.13 -1.53 -41.53
C GLY A 347 -9.76 -0.67 -40.32
N ALA A 348 -8.48 -0.30 -40.22
CA ALA A 348 -7.92 0.49 -39.11
C ALA A 348 -8.67 1.82 -38.88
N ASP A 349 -8.95 2.59 -39.94
CA ASP A 349 -9.64 3.88 -39.83
C ASP A 349 -11.08 3.74 -39.31
N ALA A 350 -11.77 2.65 -39.68
CA ALA A 350 -13.12 2.39 -39.22
C ALA A 350 -13.13 2.05 -37.72
N LEU A 351 -12.17 1.23 -37.27
CA LEU A 351 -11.96 0.91 -35.85
C LEU A 351 -11.66 2.16 -35.03
N VAL A 352 -10.73 3.00 -35.48
CA VAL A 352 -10.42 4.29 -34.83
C VAL A 352 -11.64 5.22 -34.82
N GLY A 353 -12.38 5.29 -35.94
CA GLY A 353 -13.62 6.06 -36.02
C GLY A 353 -14.67 5.58 -35.01
N ARG A 354 -14.77 4.27 -34.80
CA ARG A 354 -15.63 3.68 -33.76
C ARG A 354 -15.11 4.00 -32.36
N ALA A 355 -13.81 3.90 -32.13
CA ALA A 355 -13.17 4.22 -30.85
C ALA A 355 -13.44 5.68 -30.43
N ARG A 356 -13.32 6.63 -31.35
CA ARG A 356 -13.70 8.04 -31.13
C ARG A 356 -15.17 8.20 -30.71
N LYS A 357 -16.09 7.43 -31.33
CA LYS A 357 -17.52 7.42 -30.92
C LYS A 357 -17.71 6.90 -29.50
N HIS A 358 -16.98 5.85 -29.09
CA HIS A 358 -17.00 5.37 -27.71
C HIS A 358 -16.52 6.44 -26.73
N LEU A 359 -15.42 7.12 -27.06
CA LEU A 359 -14.86 8.17 -26.23
C LEU A 359 -15.81 9.37 -26.07
N ALA A 360 -16.41 9.82 -27.18
CA ALA A 360 -17.43 10.87 -27.19
C ALA A 360 -18.65 10.50 -26.33
N ALA A 361 -19.03 9.21 -26.33
CA ALA A 361 -20.11 8.67 -25.49
C ALA A 361 -19.70 8.38 -24.03
N GLY A 362 -18.53 8.84 -23.58
CA GLY A 362 -18.11 8.64 -22.19
C GLY A 362 -17.64 7.22 -21.86
N ARG A 363 -17.29 6.41 -22.87
CA ARG A 363 -16.84 5.02 -22.69
C ARG A 363 -15.36 4.87 -23.09
N PRO A 364 -14.41 5.34 -22.26
CA PRO A 364 -12.99 5.33 -22.59
C PRO A 364 -12.40 3.92 -22.69
N LEU A 365 -12.80 2.97 -21.83
CA LEU A 365 -12.23 1.61 -21.85
C LEU A 365 -12.55 0.84 -23.15
N PRO A 366 -13.79 0.82 -23.68
CA PRO A 366 -14.05 0.30 -25.02
C PRO A 366 -13.29 1.03 -26.14
N ALA A 367 -13.06 2.35 -26.00
CA ALA A 367 -12.26 3.09 -26.97
C ALA A 367 -10.80 2.64 -26.97
N ILE A 368 -10.22 2.38 -25.78
CA ILE A 368 -8.87 1.84 -25.61
C ILE A 368 -8.76 0.46 -26.29
N HIS A 369 -9.69 -0.47 -26.02
CA HIS A 369 -9.68 -1.79 -26.66
C HIS A 369 -9.63 -1.72 -28.19
N LEU A 370 -10.41 -0.85 -28.81
CA LEU A 370 -10.41 -0.69 -30.27
C LEU A 370 -9.14 -0.02 -30.79
N ALA A 371 -8.56 0.92 -30.04
CA ALA A 371 -7.33 1.59 -30.42
C ALA A 371 -6.11 0.66 -30.26
N ASP A 372 -6.09 -0.19 -29.23
CA ASP A 372 -5.03 -1.19 -29.00
C ASP A 372 -4.98 -2.22 -30.13
N LEU A 373 -6.13 -2.65 -30.67
CA LEU A 373 -6.17 -3.55 -31.84
C LEU A 373 -5.46 -2.95 -33.06
N VAL A 374 -5.61 -1.64 -33.28
CA VAL A 374 -4.98 -0.93 -34.42
C VAL A 374 -3.50 -0.65 -34.16
N GLY A 375 -3.10 -0.57 -32.89
CA GLY A 375 -1.74 -0.29 -32.48
C GLY A 375 -1.38 1.20 -32.50
N SER A 376 -0.40 1.56 -31.66
CA SER A 376 0.07 2.93 -31.48
C SER A 376 0.92 3.45 -32.64
N ASP A 377 1.13 2.73 -33.74
CA ASP A 377 1.79 3.28 -34.92
C ASP A 377 0.82 4.08 -35.81
N HIS A 378 -0.49 3.83 -35.66
CA HIS A 378 -1.53 4.62 -36.29
C HIS A 378 -1.79 5.91 -35.51
N ALA A 379 -1.59 7.08 -36.14
CA ALA A 379 -1.73 8.38 -35.50
C ALA A 379 -3.12 8.60 -34.88
N GLY A 380 -4.18 8.12 -35.54
CA GLY A 380 -5.53 8.19 -35.01
C GLY A 380 -5.77 7.33 -33.78
N ALA A 381 -5.11 6.17 -33.68
CA ALA A 381 -5.23 5.27 -32.53
C ALA A 381 -4.46 5.83 -31.34
N ARG A 382 -3.23 6.33 -31.53
CA ARG A 382 -2.47 7.05 -30.49
C ARG A 382 -3.26 8.20 -29.86
N ALA A 383 -3.87 9.03 -30.70
CA ALA A 383 -4.69 10.13 -30.23
C ALA A 383 -5.86 9.65 -29.36
N VAL A 384 -6.58 8.60 -29.80
CA VAL A 384 -7.65 8.00 -28.99
C VAL A 384 -7.12 7.46 -27.67
N LEU A 385 -5.98 6.76 -27.67
CA LEU A 385 -5.37 6.25 -26.44
C LEU A 385 -5.07 7.40 -25.49
N ARG A 386 -4.35 8.43 -25.93
CA ARG A 386 -4.05 9.60 -25.09
C ARG A 386 -5.31 10.23 -24.49
N ASP A 387 -6.27 10.58 -25.33
CA ASP A 387 -7.49 11.28 -24.92
C ASP A 387 -8.37 10.40 -23.98
N ALA A 388 -8.40 9.09 -24.20
CA ALA A 388 -9.11 8.15 -23.33
C ALA A 388 -8.46 8.04 -21.95
N HIS A 389 -7.12 8.00 -21.89
CA HIS A 389 -6.38 7.97 -20.63
C HIS A 389 -6.49 9.31 -19.87
N GLU A 390 -6.49 10.46 -20.56
CA GLU A 390 -6.77 11.77 -19.94
C GLU A 390 -8.16 11.83 -19.32
N LYS A 391 -9.17 11.30 -20.03
CA LYS A 391 -10.56 11.25 -19.52
C LYS A 391 -10.68 10.36 -18.29
N LEU A 392 -9.99 9.22 -18.26
CA LEU A 392 -9.94 8.36 -17.08
C LEU A 392 -9.22 9.06 -15.92
N LEU A 393 -8.11 9.75 -16.20
CA LEU A 393 -7.31 10.43 -15.17
C LEU A 393 -8.12 11.53 -14.48
N ALA A 394 -8.92 12.29 -15.23
CA ALA A 394 -9.79 13.33 -14.69
C ALA A 394 -10.83 12.79 -13.68
N GLY A 395 -11.19 11.51 -13.76
CA GLY A 395 -12.11 10.86 -12.83
C GLY A 395 -11.44 10.01 -11.74
N SER A 396 -10.11 9.90 -11.74
CA SER A 396 -9.37 9.04 -10.81
C SER A 396 -8.95 9.80 -9.56
N THR A 397 -9.27 9.23 -8.40
CA THR A 397 -8.73 9.65 -7.09
C THR A 397 -7.75 8.62 -6.51
N ASN A 398 -7.47 7.53 -7.24
CA ASN A 398 -6.62 6.45 -6.78
C ASN A 398 -5.17 6.67 -7.22
N PHE A 399 -4.22 6.48 -6.31
CA PHE A 399 -2.79 6.68 -6.54
C PHE A 399 -2.24 5.84 -7.71
N TRP A 400 -2.47 4.52 -7.67
CA TRP A 400 -1.93 3.59 -8.66
C TRP A 400 -2.56 3.80 -10.04
N GLU A 401 -3.87 4.00 -10.06
CA GLU A 401 -4.62 4.29 -11.30
C GLU A 401 -4.11 5.59 -11.92
N SER A 402 -4.05 6.67 -11.16
CA SER A 402 -3.56 7.97 -11.65
C SER A 402 -2.11 7.91 -12.13
N ALA A 403 -1.24 7.20 -11.42
CA ALA A 403 0.15 7.01 -11.85
C ALA A 403 0.23 6.25 -13.18
N TRP A 404 -0.53 5.17 -13.34
CA TRP A 404 -0.56 4.39 -14.57
C TRP A 404 -1.10 5.21 -15.74
N LEU A 405 -2.21 5.92 -15.54
CA LEU A 405 -2.83 6.74 -16.57
C LEU A 405 -1.89 7.86 -17.05
N ARG A 406 -1.19 8.55 -16.15
CA ARG A 406 -0.16 9.55 -16.52
C ARG A 406 0.97 8.93 -17.35
N ASN A 407 1.45 7.74 -16.97
CA ASN A 407 2.46 7.02 -17.73
C ASN A 407 1.98 6.65 -19.14
N GLN A 408 0.72 6.23 -19.29
CA GLN A 408 0.14 5.93 -20.60
C GLN A 408 -0.08 7.19 -21.45
N ILE A 409 -0.49 8.31 -20.86
CA ILE A 409 -0.59 9.60 -21.56
C ILE A 409 0.79 9.98 -22.11
N ALA A 410 1.84 9.93 -21.29
CA ALA A 410 3.21 10.26 -21.71
C ALA A 410 3.71 9.35 -22.84
N ARG A 411 3.36 8.06 -22.82
CA ARG A 411 3.72 7.09 -23.89
C ARG A 411 3.00 7.34 -25.22
N ASN A 412 1.81 7.93 -25.18
CA ASN A 412 0.99 8.22 -26.36
C ASN A 412 1.02 9.70 -26.78
N SER A 413 1.89 10.51 -26.14
CA SER A 413 2.02 11.95 -26.40
C SER A 413 2.87 12.26 -27.64
#